data_AF-A0A935FTM5-F1
#
_entry.id   AF-A0A935FTM5-F1
#
_cell.length_a   1.000
_cell.length_b   1.000
_cell.length_c   1.000
_cell.angle_alpha   90.00
_cell.angle_beta   90.00
_cell.angle_gamma   90.00
#
_symmetry.space_group_name_H-M   'P 1'
#
loop_
_entity.id
_entity.type
_entity.pdbx_description
1 polymer ?
#
loop_
_entity_poly.entity_id
_entity_poly.type
_entity_poly.pdbx_seq_one_letter_code
_entity_poly.pdbx_strand_id
1 'polypeptide(L)'
;MNDKVDAGEVYVQGFAKGIDLNKHNYSFIGHKAIYDSLGEVGIFLQQLEEGTHKTLPERSATPNYYTYPGLTQYVSMRKKLKKYLTNNK
;
A
#
# COMPACT_ATOMS: atom_id res chain seq x y z
N MET A 1 -6.95 -12.53 0.53
CA MET A 1 -5.58 -12.21 0.04
C MET A 1 -5.38 -12.93 -1.29
N ASN A 2 -4.72 -12.32 -2.27
CA ASN A 2 -4.42 -12.94 -3.57
C ASN A 2 -2.89 -12.94 -3.82
N ASP A 3 -2.45 -13.54 -4.94
CA ASP A 3 -1.02 -13.66 -5.29
C ASP A 3 -0.38 -12.33 -5.73
N LYS A 4 -1.13 -11.24 -5.74
CA LYS A 4 -0.68 -9.92 -6.20
C LYS A 4 -0.36 -9.02 -5.00
N VAL A 5 0.70 -8.23 -5.11
CA VAL A 5 1.07 -7.26 -4.07
C VAL A 5 0.04 -6.14 -4.00
N ASP A 6 -0.55 -5.94 -2.82
CA ASP A 6 -1.52 -4.87 -2.52
C ASP A 6 -2.70 -4.75 -3.50
N ALA A 7 -3.07 -5.84 -4.17
CA ALA A 7 -4.15 -5.88 -5.15
C ALA A 7 -5.28 -6.83 -4.74
N GLY A 8 -5.43 -7.08 -3.44
CA GLY A 8 -6.59 -7.76 -2.89
C GLY A 8 -7.87 -6.94 -3.05
N GLU A 9 -8.99 -7.56 -2.72
CA GLU A 9 -10.27 -6.87 -2.67
C GLU A 9 -10.22 -5.69 -1.69
N VAL A 10 -10.82 -4.57 -2.08
CA VAL A 10 -10.91 -3.38 -1.25
C VAL A 10 -12.24 -3.44 -0.50
N TYR A 11 -12.18 -3.45 0.83
CA TYR A 11 -13.38 -3.45 1.67
C TYR A 11 -13.71 -2.05 2.21
N VAL A 12 -12.68 -1.24 2.43
CA VAL A 12 -12.82 0.11 2.97
C VAL A 12 -11.74 1.02 2.40
N GLN A 13 -12.06 2.29 2.21
CA GLN A 13 -11.13 3.31 1.75
C GLN A 13 -11.37 4.61 2.50
N GLY A 14 -10.33 5.13 3.15
CA GLY A 14 -10.29 6.47 3.72
C GLY A 14 -9.44 7.41 2.86
N PHE A 15 -9.69 8.72 2.99
CA PHE A 15 -8.88 9.75 2.33
C PHE A 15 -8.21 10.63 3.38
N ALA A 16 -6.89 10.81 3.25
CA ALA A 16 -6.16 11.78 4.05
C ALA A 16 -6.64 13.21 3.70
N LYS A 17 -6.98 14.00 4.72
CA LYS A 17 -7.56 15.34 4.56
C LYS A 17 -6.55 16.40 4.98
N GLY A 18 -6.57 17.54 4.30
CA GLY A 18 -5.75 18.71 4.66
C GLY A 18 -4.25 18.50 4.47
N ILE A 19 -3.84 17.70 3.48
CA ILE A 19 -2.41 17.51 3.17
C ILE A 19 -1.89 18.70 2.37
N ASP A 20 -0.89 19.40 2.92
CA ASP A 20 -0.10 20.42 2.22
C ASP A 20 1.29 19.86 1.91
N LEU A 21 1.56 19.55 0.64
CA LEU A 21 2.82 18.94 0.20
C LEU A 21 4.03 19.87 0.33
N ASN A 22 3.84 21.18 0.51
CA ASN A 22 4.92 22.14 0.73
C ASN A 22 5.32 22.26 2.20
N LYS A 23 4.47 21.79 3.12
CA LYS A 23 4.68 21.91 4.57
C LYS A 23 4.82 20.57 5.28
N HIS A 24 4.15 19.54 4.79
CA HIS A 24 4.07 18.25 5.45
C HIS A 24 5.06 17.26 4.83
N ASN A 25 5.93 16.70 5.66
CA ASN A 25 6.86 15.67 5.24
C ASN A 25 6.19 14.28 5.14
N TYR A 26 6.89 13.31 4.56
CA TYR A 26 6.39 11.95 4.34
C TYR A 26 5.94 11.26 5.64
N SER A 27 6.63 11.51 6.76
CA SER A 27 6.31 10.89 8.04
C SER A 27 4.97 11.41 8.56
N PHE A 28 4.78 12.73 8.54
CA PHE A 28 3.50 13.35 8.89
C PHE A 28 2.37 12.83 8.00
N ILE A 29 2.58 12.81 6.68
CA ILE A 29 1.58 12.34 5.71
C ILE A 29 1.17 10.89 6.00
N GLY A 30 2.14 10.02 6.29
CA GLY A 30 1.88 8.62 6.66
C GLY A 30 1.05 8.49 7.93
N HIS A 31 1.43 9.18 9.02
CA HIS A 31 0.67 9.14 10.27
C HIS A 31 -0.73 9.74 10.12
N LYS A 32 -0.84 10.84 9.36
CA LYS A 32 -2.11 11.51 9.10
C LYS A 32 -3.06 10.62 8.30
N ALA A 33 -2.56 9.90 7.30
CA ALA A 33 -3.35 8.95 6.53
C ALA A 33 -3.91 7.82 7.42
N ILE A 34 -3.10 7.29 8.35
CA ILE A 34 -3.56 6.29 9.32
C ILE A 34 -4.67 6.90 10.19
N TYR A 35 -4.40 8.03 10.84
CA TYR A 35 -5.34 8.68 11.74
C TYR A 35 -6.68 8.98 11.06
N ASP A 36 -6.64 9.57 9.87
CA ASP A 36 -7.85 9.95 9.13
C ASP A 36 -8.66 8.74 8.66
N SER A 37 -8.06 7.53 8.60
CA SER A 37 -8.74 6.30 8.16
C SER A 37 -9.38 5.49 9.30
N LEU A 38 -9.13 5.85 10.57
CA LEU A 38 -9.56 5.06 11.72
C LEU A 38 -11.09 4.96 11.84
N GLY A 39 -11.81 6.02 11.45
CA GLY A 39 -13.28 6.03 11.49
C GLY A 39 -13.88 5.01 10.52
N GLU A 40 -13.37 4.99 9.29
CA GLU A 40 -13.78 4.06 8.25
C GLU A 40 -13.41 2.62 8.63
N VAL A 41 -12.24 2.40 9.23
CA VAL A 41 -11.84 1.08 9.77
C VAL A 41 -12.81 0.61 10.85
N GLY A 42 -13.22 1.50 11.77
CA GLY A 42 -14.20 1.17 12.82
C GLY A 42 -15.54 0.69 12.25
N ILE A 43 -16.06 1.41 11.24
CA ILE A 43 -17.28 1.01 10.53
C ILE A 43 -17.11 -0.35 9.86
N PHE A 44 -15.97 -0.57 9.20
CA PHE A 44 -15.69 -1.84 8.54
C PHE A 44 -15.62 -3.01 9.54
N LEU A 45 -14.98 -2.84 10.71
CA LEU A 45 -14.91 -3.87 11.73
C LEU A 45 -16.29 -4.26 12.25
N GLN A 46 -17.18 -3.30 12.44
CA GLN A 46 -18.57 -3.57 12.82
C GLN A 46 -19.30 -4.37 11.73
N GLN A 47 -19.19 -3.97 10.46
CA GLN A 47 -19.78 -4.71 9.34
C GLN A 47 -19.21 -6.12 9.18
N LEU A 48 -17.94 -6.31 9.54
CA LEU A 48 -17.29 -7.60 9.53
C LEU A 48 -17.88 -8.52 10.61
N GLU A 49 -18.08 -8.00 11.82
CA GLU A 49 -18.70 -8.73 12.95
C GLU A 49 -20.17 -9.11 12.64
N GLU A 50 -20.92 -8.19 12.03
CA GLU A 50 -22.31 -8.41 11.64
C GLU A 50 -22.48 -9.29 10.38
N GLY A 51 -21.39 -9.58 9.66
CA GLY A 51 -21.44 -10.33 8.40
C GLY A 51 -22.06 -9.54 7.23
N THR A 52 -22.18 -8.23 7.34
CA THR A 52 -22.83 -7.34 6.35
C THR A 52 -21.84 -6.64 5.41
N HIS A 53 -20.54 -6.83 5.63
CA HIS A 53 -19.48 -6.24 4.82
C HIS A 53 -19.62 -6.58 3.32
N LYS A 54 -19.27 -5.61 2.47
CA LYS A 54 -19.22 -5.76 1.02
C LYS A 54 -17.91 -5.19 0.50
N THR A 55 -17.43 -5.76 -0.60
CA THR A 55 -16.31 -5.18 -1.32
C THR A 55 -16.74 -3.91 -2.04
N LEU A 56 -15.84 -2.94 -2.10
CA LEU A 56 -16.01 -1.74 -2.90
C LEU A 56 -15.68 -2.06 -4.37
N PRO A 57 -16.37 -1.43 -5.33
CA PRO A 57 -16.01 -1.53 -6.73
C PRO A 57 -14.56 -1.06 -6.92
N GLU A 58 -13.87 -1.65 -7.91
CA GLU A 58 -12.47 -1.37 -8.20
C GLU A 58 -12.19 0.14 -8.31
N ARG A 59 -11.04 0.56 -7.77
CA ARG A 59 -10.64 1.96 -7.61
C ARG A 59 -10.85 2.77 -8.89
N SER A 60 -11.39 3.99 -8.74
CA SER A 60 -11.48 4.98 -9.83
C SER A 60 -10.11 5.52 -10.28
N ALA A 61 -9.04 5.23 -9.53
CA ALA A 61 -7.67 5.66 -9.83
C ALA A 61 -6.83 4.50 -10.38
N THR A 62 -6.00 4.80 -11.38
CA THR A 62 -5.03 3.85 -11.93
C THR A 62 -4.05 3.42 -10.84
N PRO A 63 -3.94 2.12 -10.53
CA PRO A 63 -3.02 1.65 -9.51
C PRO A 63 -1.57 1.88 -9.94
N ASN A 64 -0.79 2.52 -9.08
CA ASN A 64 0.65 2.64 -9.21
C ASN A 64 1.32 1.93 -8.04
N TYR A 65 2.48 1.33 -8.29
CA TYR A 65 3.24 0.60 -7.28
C TYR A 65 4.68 1.08 -7.24
N TYR A 66 5.18 1.30 -6.03
CA TYR A 66 6.57 1.65 -5.77
C TYR A 66 7.15 0.57 -4.85
N THR A 67 8.08 -0.24 -5.36
CA THR A 67 8.76 -1.26 -4.53
C THR A 67 9.64 -0.58 -3.49
N TYR A 68 9.61 -1.04 -2.23
CA TYR A 68 10.77 -0.95 -1.36
C TYR A 68 11.45 -2.33 -1.24
N PRO A 69 12.75 -2.42 -1.50
CA PRO A 69 13.55 -1.30 -1.92
C PRO A 69 13.33 -0.92 -3.39
N GLY A 70 13.55 0.35 -3.73
CA GLY A 70 13.25 0.95 -5.04
C GLY A 70 13.88 0.21 -6.23
N LEU A 71 13.56 0.66 -7.45
CA LEU A 71 14.15 0.16 -8.69
C LEU A 71 15.67 0.00 -8.61
N THR A 72 16.35 0.95 -7.96
CA THR A 72 17.80 0.92 -7.70
C THR A 72 18.27 -0.33 -6.97
N GLN A 73 17.51 -0.77 -5.98
CA GLN A 73 17.89 -1.89 -5.13
C GLN A 73 17.42 -3.22 -5.73
N TYR A 74 16.30 -3.22 -6.48
CA TYR A 74 15.97 -4.32 -7.40
C TYR A 74 17.11 -4.58 -8.39
N VAL A 75 17.60 -3.52 -9.05
CA VAL A 75 18.74 -3.59 -9.97
C VAL A 75 20.01 -4.06 -9.24
N SER A 76 20.28 -3.55 -8.03
CA SER A 76 21.41 -3.98 -7.19
C SER A 76 21.35 -5.47 -6.86
N MET A 77 20.18 -5.98 -6.45
CA MET A 77 19.97 -7.40 -6.15
C MET A 77 20.12 -8.27 -7.40
N ARG A 78 19.57 -7.86 -8.55
CA ARG A 78 19.77 -8.57 -9.83
C ARG A 78 21.24 -8.64 -10.22
N LYS A 79 22.00 -7.56 -10.05
CA LYS A 79 23.46 -7.53 -10.31
C LYS A 79 24.23 -8.47 -9.37
N LYS A 80 23.92 -8.45 -8.07
CA LYS A 80 24.55 -9.34 -7.07
C LYS A 80 24.25 -10.81 -7.38
N LEU A 81 23.00 -11.13 -7.72
CA LEU A 81 22.59 -12.49 -8.09
C LEU A 81 23.34 -12.98 -9.34
N LYS A 82 23.42 -12.15 -10.39
CA LYS A 82 24.17 -12.49 -11.61
C LYS A 82 25.64 -12.79 -11.29
N LYS A 83 26.29 -11.95 -10.47
CA LYS A 83 27.68 -12.15 -10.03
C LYS A 83 27.86 -13.47 -9.28
N TYR A 84 26.95 -13.80 -8.37
CA TYR A 84 27.00 -15.05 -7.60
C TYR A 84 26.90 -16.27 -8.51
N LEU A 85 26.01 -16.24 -9.50
CA LEU A 85 25.80 -17.33 -10.46
C LEU A 85 26.97 -17.50 -11.44
N THR A 86 27.69 -16.43 -11.79
CA THR A 86 28.88 -16.51 -12.65
C THR A 86 30.15 -16.91 -11.90
N ASN A 87 30.25 -16.60 -10.61
CA ASN A 87 31.46 -16.91 -9.82
C ASN A 87 31.43 -18.30 -9.16
N ASN A 88 30.26 -18.95 -9.11
CA ASN A 88 30.08 -20.32 -8.61
C ASN A 88 29.84 -21.34 -9.74
N LYS A 89 30.29 -21.02 -10.95
CA LYS A 89 30.49 -21.94 -12.07
C LYS A 89 31.99 -22.09 -12.30
#